data_AF-A1TPM6-F1
#
_entry.id   AF-A1TPM6-F1
#
_cell.length_a   1.000
_cell.length_b   1.000
_cell.length_c   1.000
_cell.angle_alpha   90.00
_cell.angle_beta   90.00
_cell.angle_gamma   90.00
#
_symmetry.space_group_name_H-M   'P 1'
#
loop_
_entity.id
_entity.type
_entity.pdbx_description
1 polymer ?
#
loop_
_entity_poly.entity_id
_entity_poly.type
_entity_poly.pdbx_seq_one_letter_code
_entity_poly.pdbx_strand_id
1 'polypeptide(L)'
;MAGVPFITRTRMARKLGTEAGARAEQRANEDAPGFSELALAHIRETMLAAPAGATLRGEDITNSAKLAGLRPPDDRAFGPVFAKAIKQGLLEPVGYAPRVKGHGTAGGRVYARGRSLA
;
A
#
# COMPACT_ATOMS: atom_id res chain seq x y z
N MET A 1 -22.72 27.23 -14.56
CA MET A 1 -21.80 26.42 -13.72
C MET A 1 -20.79 25.74 -14.62
N ALA A 2 -19.53 26.23 -14.66
CA ALA A 2 -18.49 25.61 -15.46
C ALA A 2 -17.99 24.34 -14.76
N GLY A 3 -18.17 23.18 -15.41
CA GLY A 3 -17.70 21.89 -14.90
C GLY A 3 -16.18 21.86 -14.79
N VAL A 4 -15.67 21.53 -13.60
CA VAL A 4 -14.22 21.41 -13.35
C VAL A 4 -13.61 20.38 -14.33
N PRO A 5 -12.57 20.74 -15.10
CA PRO A 5 -11.96 19.86 -16.09
C PRO A 5 -11.42 18.55 -15.47
N PHE A 6 -11.56 17.45 -16.20
CA PHE A 6 -11.27 16.08 -15.76
C PHE A 6 -9.86 15.92 -15.16
N ILE A 7 -8.86 16.58 -15.74
CA ILE A 7 -7.45 16.53 -15.29
C ILE A 7 -7.29 17.06 -13.84
N THR A 8 -8.04 18.10 -13.48
CA THR A 8 -7.99 18.72 -12.15
C THR A 8 -8.60 17.80 -11.09
N ARG A 9 -9.64 17.03 -11.43
CA ARG A 9 -10.27 16.06 -10.52
C ARG A 9 -9.33 14.92 -10.14
N THR A 10 -8.57 14.37 -11.10
CA THR A 10 -7.64 13.27 -10.81
C THR A 10 -6.48 13.69 -9.90
N ARG A 11 -6.00 14.94 -10.04
CA ARG A 11 -4.92 15.49 -9.20
C ARG A 11 -5.39 15.76 -7.77
N MET A 12 -6.61 16.31 -7.61
CA MET A 12 -7.24 16.49 -6.30
C MET A 12 -7.56 15.15 -5.62
N ALA A 13 -8.06 14.16 -6.37
CA ALA A 13 -8.33 12.82 -5.83
C ALA A 13 -7.06 12.12 -5.31
N ARG A 14 -5.92 12.28 -6.01
CA ARG A 14 -4.62 11.79 -5.53
C ARG A 14 -4.18 12.52 -4.26
N LYS A 15 -4.28 13.85 -4.22
CA LYS A 15 -3.92 14.67 -3.05
C LYS A 15 -4.76 14.30 -1.82
N LEU A 16 -6.09 14.22 -1.99
CA LEU A 16 -7.02 13.80 -0.93
C LEU A 16 -6.76 12.36 -0.47
N GLY A 17 -6.42 11.46 -1.39
CA GLY A 17 -6.03 10.08 -1.07
C GLY A 17 -4.72 10.00 -0.26
N THR A 18 -3.72 10.81 -0.61
CA THR A 18 -2.47 10.92 0.14
C THR A 18 -2.70 11.48 1.55
N GLU A 19 -3.49 12.56 1.67
CA GLU A 19 -3.82 13.17 2.96
C GLU A 19 -4.65 12.22 3.85
N ALA A 20 -5.61 11.49 3.26
CA ALA A 20 -6.37 10.48 3.99
C ALA A 20 -5.49 9.30 4.44
N GLY A 21 -4.54 8.87 3.60
CA GLY A 21 -3.56 7.85 3.96
C GLY A 21 -2.67 8.30 5.13
N ALA A 22 -2.12 9.51 5.07
CA ALA A 22 -1.27 10.05 6.12
C ALA A 22 -2.01 10.16 7.47
N ARG A 23 -3.28 10.60 7.46
CA ARG A 23 -4.11 10.62 8.68
C ARG A 23 -4.38 9.22 9.22
N ALA A 24 -4.64 8.24 8.35
CA ALA A 24 -4.85 6.86 8.76
C ALA A 24 -3.58 6.22 9.34
N GLU A 25 -2.41 6.51 8.75
CA GLU A 25 -1.11 6.08 9.27
C GLU A 25 -0.81 6.68 10.64
N GLN A 26 -1.00 8.00 10.78
CA GLN A 26 -0.83 8.67 12.06
C GLN A 26 -1.74 8.05 13.13
N ARG A 27 -3.02 7.87 12.82
CA ARG A 27 -3.98 7.26 13.74
C ARG A 27 -3.59 5.82 14.09
N ALA A 28 -3.14 5.03 13.13
CA ALA A 28 -2.68 3.66 13.37
C ALA A 28 -1.44 3.63 14.28
N ASN A 29 -0.52 4.59 14.17
CA ASN A 29 0.63 4.70 15.08
C ASN A 29 0.25 5.24 16.46
N GLU A 30 -0.78 6.10 16.57
CA GLU A 30 -1.34 6.54 17.85
C GLU A 30 -2.03 5.38 18.58
N ASP A 31 -2.80 4.56 17.86
CA ASP A 31 -3.51 3.40 18.43
C ASP A 31 -2.57 2.19 18.66
N ALA A 32 -1.56 2.02 17.82
CA ALA A 32 -0.55 0.97 17.89
C ALA A 32 0.85 1.54 17.56
N PRO A 33 1.61 1.98 18.58
CA PRO A 33 2.94 2.57 18.39
C PRO A 33 3.85 1.68 17.53
N GLY A 34 4.39 2.26 16.46
CA GLY A 34 5.32 1.58 15.54
C GLY A 34 4.66 0.72 14.45
N PHE A 35 3.33 0.80 14.26
CA PHE A 35 2.64 0.08 13.19
C PHE A 35 3.32 0.27 11.82
N SER A 36 3.67 1.50 11.44
CA SER A 36 4.28 1.79 10.14
C SER A 36 5.62 1.09 9.96
N GLU A 37 6.48 1.12 10.97
CA GLU A 37 7.80 0.49 10.97
C GLU A 37 7.66 -1.04 10.95
N LEU A 38 6.78 -1.59 11.78
CA LEU A 38 6.52 -3.04 11.84
C LEU A 38 5.91 -3.55 10.54
N ALA A 39 4.97 -2.82 9.94
CA ALA A 39 4.39 -3.16 8.64
C ALA A 39 5.42 -3.09 7.52
N LEU A 40 6.33 -2.11 7.55
CA LEU A 40 7.42 -2.02 6.59
C LEU A 40 8.42 -3.18 6.73
N ALA A 41 8.74 -3.57 7.96
CA ALA A 41 9.56 -4.74 8.25
C ALA A 41 8.88 -6.04 7.75
N HIS A 42 7.59 -6.20 8.03
CA HIS A 42 6.80 -7.33 7.54
C HIS A 42 6.78 -7.43 6.01
N ILE A 43 6.65 -6.30 5.30
CA ILE A 43 6.74 -6.25 3.84
C ILE A 43 8.12 -6.75 3.37
N ARG A 44 9.20 -6.30 3.99
CA ARG A 44 10.56 -6.73 3.67
C ARG A 44 10.72 -8.24 3.84
N GLU A 45 10.31 -8.77 4.99
CA GLU A 45 10.40 -10.20 5.30
C GLU A 45 9.55 -11.03 4.32
N THR A 46 8.33 -10.59 4.02
CA THR A 46 7.45 -11.23 3.04
C THR A 46 8.11 -11.31 1.67
N MET A 47 8.76 -10.24 1.22
CA MET A 47 9.43 -10.18 -0.09
C MET A 47 10.70 -11.05 -0.13
N LEU A 48 11.45 -11.15 0.97
CA LEU A 48 12.62 -12.01 1.08
C LEU A 48 12.26 -13.49 1.13
N ALA A 49 11.17 -13.84 1.81
CA ALA A 49 10.67 -15.22 1.90
C ALA A 49 10.05 -15.72 0.58
N ALA A 50 9.59 -14.82 -0.29
CA ALA A 50 9.04 -15.19 -1.58
C ALA A 50 10.12 -15.81 -2.51
N PRO A 51 9.77 -16.73 -3.42
CA PRO A 51 10.69 -17.21 -4.45
C PRO A 51 11.25 -16.08 -5.31
N ALA A 52 12.46 -16.28 -5.85
CA ALA A 52 13.04 -15.32 -6.80
C ALA A 52 12.09 -15.14 -8.02
N GLY A 53 11.85 -13.88 -8.41
CA GLY A 53 10.93 -13.55 -9.50
C GLY A 53 9.44 -13.61 -9.15
N ALA A 54 9.06 -13.92 -7.90
CA ALA A 54 7.68 -13.89 -7.48
C ALA A 54 7.06 -12.49 -7.57
N THR A 55 5.78 -12.44 -7.91
CA THR A 55 4.97 -11.21 -7.88
C THR A 55 3.79 -11.41 -6.93
N LEU A 56 3.53 -10.42 -6.08
CA LEU A 56 2.52 -10.49 -5.02
C LEU A 56 1.53 -9.35 -5.16
N ARG A 57 0.24 -9.63 -4.92
CA ARG A 57 -0.80 -8.59 -4.92
C ARG A 57 -0.68 -7.79 -3.62
N GLY A 58 -0.88 -6.48 -3.69
CA GLY A 58 -0.92 -5.64 -2.49
C GLY A 58 -1.92 -6.11 -1.45
N GLU A 59 -3.06 -6.66 -1.89
CA GLU A 59 -4.07 -7.23 -1.01
C GLU A 59 -3.55 -8.47 -0.25
N ASP A 60 -2.75 -9.33 -0.88
CA ASP A 60 -2.17 -10.51 -0.21
C ASP A 60 -1.15 -10.08 0.84
N ILE A 61 -0.34 -9.06 0.54
CA ILE A 61 0.64 -8.49 1.48
C ILE A 61 -0.08 -7.87 2.68
N THR A 62 -1.13 -7.08 2.45
CA THR A 62 -1.96 -6.50 3.52
C THR A 62 -2.61 -7.60 4.37
N ASN A 63 -3.19 -8.61 3.74
CA ASN A 63 -3.83 -9.72 4.46
C ASN A 63 -2.80 -10.51 5.29
N SER A 64 -1.61 -10.76 4.75
CA SER A 64 -0.51 -11.38 5.48
C SER A 64 -0.11 -10.57 6.71
N ALA A 65 0.06 -9.25 6.59
CA ALA A 65 0.37 -8.37 7.72
C ALA A 65 -0.73 -8.42 8.80
N LYS A 66 -2.00 -8.42 8.39
CA LYS A 66 -3.14 -8.54 9.30
C LYS A 66 -3.20 -9.90 10.01
N LEU A 67 -2.80 -10.98 9.33
CA LEU A 67 -2.67 -12.31 9.95
C LEU A 67 -1.52 -12.34 10.96
N ALA A 68 -0.45 -11.59 10.73
CA ALA A 68 0.66 -11.39 11.68
C ALA A 68 0.33 -10.41 12.83
N GLY A 69 -0.91 -9.95 12.94
CA GLY A 69 -1.38 -9.07 14.03
C GLY A 69 -1.29 -7.57 13.76
N LEU A 70 -0.76 -7.15 12.60
CA LEU A 70 -0.69 -5.74 12.19
C LEU A 70 -2.06 -5.29 11.64
N ARG A 71 -3.00 -5.04 12.54
CA ARG A 71 -4.39 -4.71 12.22
C ARG A 71 -4.69 -3.25 12.58
N PRO A 72 -4.43 -2.30 11.67
CA PRO A 72 -4.84 -0.92 11.91
C PRO A 72 -6.38 -0.83 11.89
N PRO A 73 -6.97 0.19 12.52
CA PRO A 73 -8.41 0.40 12.49
C PRO A 73 -8.94 0.73 11.08
N ASP A 74 -8.09 1.27 10.20
CA ASP A 74 -8.39 1.53 8.78
C ASP A 74 -7.26 0.97 7.89
N ASP A 75 -7.60 0.08 6.95
CA ASP A 75 -6.65 -0.51 6.00
C ASP A 75 -5.99 0.55 5.08
N ARG A 76 -6.55 1.77 5.00
CA ARG A 76 -5.90 2.90 4.31
C ARG A 76 -4.54 3.28 4.92
N ALA A 77 -4.28 2.90 6.17
CA ALA A 77 -2.98 3.08 6.82
C ALA A 77 -1.84 2.32 6.10
N PHE A 78 -2.14 1.25 5.35
CA PHE A 78 -1.13 0.55 4.56
C PHE A 78 -0.69 1.34 3.31
N GLY A 79 -1.51 2.28 2.82
CA GLY A 79 -1.20 3.07 1.62
C GLY A 79 0.14 3.80 1.71
N PRO A 80 0.37 4.62 2.76
CA PRO A 80 1.66 5.25 3.03
C PRO A 80 2.80 4.26 3.24
N VAL A 81 2.55 3.12 3.90
CA VAL A 81 3.56 2.07 4.09
C VAL A 81 4.04 1.51 2.74
N PHE A 82 3.13 1.21 1.81
CA PHE A 82 3.49 0.81 0.44
C PHE A 82 4.28 1.91 -0.29
N ALA A 83 3.88 3.17 -0.13
CA ALA A 83 4.62 4.29 -0.74
C ALA A 83 6.05 4.39 -0.19
N LYS A 84 6.23 4.24 1.13
CA LYS A 84 7.54 4.19 1.79
C LYS A 84 8.37 3.00 1.31
N ALA A 85 7.76 1.81 1.19
CA ALA A 85 8.42 0.60 0.72
C ALA A 85 8.91 0.72 -0.73
N ILE A 86 8.12 1.33 -1.63
CA ILE A 86 8.53 1.62 -3.01
C ILE A 86 9.69 2.63 -3.01
N LYS A 87 9.59 3.70 -2.23
CA LYS A 87 10.63 4.73 -2.14
C LYS A 87 11.96 4.18 -1.61
N GLN A 88 11.91 3.22 -0.69
CA GLN A 88 13.08 2.51 -0.15
C GLN A 88 13.59 1.39 -1.08
N GLY A 89 12.90 1.12 -2.19
CA GLY A 89 13.29 0.08 -3.13
C GLY A 89 13.02 -1.34 -2.62
N LEU A 90 12.16 -1.53 -1.63
CA LEU A 90 11.73 -2.85 -1.14
C LEU A 90 10.72 -3.49 -2.09
N LEU A 91 9.91 -2.67 -2.77
CA LEU A 91 8.88 -3.08 -3.71
C LEU A 91 9.07 -2.41 -5.07
N GLU A 92 8.79 -3.15 -6.12
CA GLU A 92 8.69 -2.64 -7.47
C GLU A 92 7.27 -2.86 -8.01
N PRO A 93 6.51 -1.80 -8.36
CA PRO A 93 5.20 -1.96 -8.98
C PRO A 93 5.34 -2.53 -10.40
N VAL A 94 4.80 -3.72 -10.64
CA VAL A 94 4.95 -4.44 -11.93
C VAL A 94 3.64 -4.62 -12.69
N GLY A 95 2.51 -4.22 -12.11
CA GLY A 95 1.23 -4.29 -12.81
C GLY A 95 0.02 -4.11 -11.91
N TYR A 96 -1.12 -4.52 -12.45
CA TYR A 96 -2.42 -4.50 -11.79
C TYR A 96 -3.11 -5.86 -11.98
N ALA A 97 -3.70 -6.38 -10.92
CA ALA A 97 -4.57 -7.55 -10.94
C ALA A 97 -6.03 -7.11 -10.74
N PRO A 98 -7.02 -7.85 -11.27
CA PRO A 98 -8.42 -7.64 -10.90
C PRO A 98 -8.55 -7.69 -9.37
N ARG A 99 -9.19 -6.69 -8.77
CA ARG A 99 -9.44 -6.70 -7.32
C ARG A 99 -10.42 -7.82 -6.97
N VAL A 100 -10.21 -8.47 -5.83
CA VAL A 100 -11.17 -9.44 -5.26
C VAL A 100 -12.32 -8.70 -4.54
N LYS A 101 -12.12 -7.44 -4.12
CA LYS A 101 -13.14 -6.55 -3.50
C LYS A 101 -13.15 -5.13 -4.07
N GLY A 102 -14.35 -4.55 -4.21
CA GLY A 102 -14.59 -3.10 -4.48
C GLY A 102 -15.26 -2.78 -5.82
N HIS A 103 -16.16 -1.79 -5.85
CA HIS A 103 -16.87 -1.34 -7.04
C HIS A 103 -16.03 -0.29 -7.82
N GLY A 104 -15.53 -0.63 -9.01
CA GLY A 104 -15.27 0.35 -10.06
C GLY A 104 -14.06 1.28 -9.95
N THR A 105 -12.95 0.88 -9.33
CA THR A 105 -11.66 1.61 -9.45
C THR A 105 -10.51 0.66 -9.78
N ALA A 106 -9.50 1.18 -10.51
CA ALA A 106 -8.34 0.45 -11.06
C ALA A 106 -7.83 -0.69 -10.15
N GLY A 107 -7.49 -1.82 -10.78
CA GLY A 107 -7.13 -3.09 -10.13
C GLY A 107 -6.15 -3.00 -8.94
N GLY A 108 -6.05 -4.07 -8.16
CA GLY A 108 -5.08 -4.18 -7.07
C GLY A 108 -3.67 -4.14 -7.65
N ARG A 109 -2.78 -3.30 -7.12
CA ARG A 109 -1.39 -3.26 -7.57
C ARG A 109 -0.71 -4.60 -7.28
N VAL A 110 0.13 -5.02 -8.22
CA VAL A 110 1.02 -6.17 -8.10
C VAL A 110 2.44 -5.65 -7.96
N TYR A 111 3.19 -6.26 -7.03
CA TYR A 111 4.56 -5.87 -6.70
C TYR A 111 5.51 -7.05 -6.90
N ALA A 112 6.66 -6.77 -7.49
CA ALA A 112 7.83 -7.65 -7.43
C ALA A 112 8.75 -7.21 -6.28
N ARG A 113 9.69 -8.08 -5.92
CA ARG A 113 10.79 -7.74 -5.02
C ARG A 113 11.58 -6.57 -5.62
N GLY A 114 11.75 -5.50 -4.84
CA GLY A 114 12.50 -4.33 -5.28
C GLY A 114 14.02 -4.53 -5.21
N ARG A 115 14.74 -3.70 -5.96
CA ARG A 115 16.20 -3.78 -6.16
C ARG A 115 17.05 -3.69 -4.89
N SER A 116 16.53 -3.12 -3.80
CA SER A 116 17.26 -3.04 -2.51
C SER A 116 17.32 -4.39 -1.77
N LEU A 117 16.55 -5.37 -2.23
CA LEU A 117 16.44 -6.72 -1.66
C LEU A 117 16.95 -7.81 -2.63
N ALA A 118 17.50 -7.40 -3.78
CA ALA A 118 18.02 -8.30 -4.80
C ALA A 118 19.38 -8.89 -4.41
#